data_AF-A0A352F386-F1
#
_entry.id   AF-A0A352F386-F1
#
_cell.length_a   1.000
_cell.length_b   1.000
_cell.length_c   1.000
_cell.angle_alpha   90.00
_cell.angle_beta   90.00
_cell.angle_gamma   90.00
#
_symmetry.space_group_name_H-M   'P 1'
#
loop_
_entity.id
_entity.type
_entity.pdbx_description
1 polymer ?
#
loop_
_entity_poly.entity_id
_entity_poly.type
_entity_poly.pdbx_seq_one_letter_code
_entity_poly.pdbx_strand_id
1 'polypeptide(L)'
;MNAPNPRNNFSRLTVVGLLVAAAFCLLLASHLVRSALAGRPADASIHPTAKATTLDKIANQYGDLPLHFETNEGQTDPQVKFLSRGPGYDLFLTSTESVLTLRRREAQRDKLQPVAPADQPSNTSGKQASVLYLKMIGANTEARIEGQDALPGKVNYLIGDDPQKWHVDVPLFRRIHYKDIYPGVDMVYYGNQRQLEYDFVVGPGADVRAVKFKLEGADHLGVDSTGDLLITIDHSEVKLRKPVIYQISDQGARSEVMGSYALKGSEVSFNVKNYNTKKALIIDPVLSYSTYFGPAATSLAITVDGSGNAYLTGSATAAIFPTTAGSLKTTSSQDVPDAFVTKLNST
;
A
#
# COMPACT_ATOMS: atom_id res chain seq x y z
N MET A 1 -76.72 -22.58 -11.47
CA MET A 1 -77.62 -21.93 -12.44
C MET A 1 -77.12 -20.50 -12.65
N ASN A 2 -76.65 -20.25 -13.88
CA ASN A 2 -76.51 -19.02 -14.67
C ASN A 2 -76.02 -17.68 -14.09
N ALA A 3 -74.93 -17.23 -14.72
CA ALA A 3 -74.35 -15.89 -14.74
C ALA A 3 -75.31 -14.80 -15.28
N PRO A 4 -74.86 -13.52 -15.27
CA PRO A 4 -74.38 -12.99 -16.56
C PRO A 4 -73.13 -12.08 -16.50
N ASN A 5 -72.43 -12.07 -17.63
CA ASN A 5 -71.44 -11.09 -18.10
C ASN A 5 -72.02 -9.67 -18.16
N PRO A 6 -71.16 -8.64 -18.09
CA PRO A 6 -71.02 -7.81 -19.30
C PRO A 6 -69.57 -7.44 -19.67
N ARG A 7 -69.39 -7.32 -20.99
CA ARG A 7 -68.19 -6.94 -21.73
C ARG A 7 -67.89 -5.43 -21.68
N ASN A 8 -66.58 -5.14 -21.79
CA ASN A 8 -65.90 -4.10 -22.58
C ASN A 8 -66.24 -2.62 -22.36
N ASN A 9 -65.24 -1.81 -21.99
CA ASN A 9 -64.51 -1.00 -22.98
C ASN A 9 -63.30 -0.19 -22.44
N PHE A 10 -62.21 -0.24 -23.22
CA PHE A 10 -61.13 0.74 -23.40
C PHE A 10 -60.26 1.22 -22.21
N SER A 11 -59.00 0.77 -22.18
CA SER A 11 -57.86 1.67 -22.45
C SER A 11 -56.60 0.88 -22.84
N ARG A 12 -55.94 1.39 -23.88
CA ARG A 12 -54.77 0.85 -24.58
C ARG A 12 -53.51 1.18 -23.79
N LEU A 13 -52.60 0.22 -23.60
CA LEU A 13 -51.14 0.46 -23.67
C LEU A 13 -50.39 -0.88 -23.60
N THR A 14 -50.06 -1.43 -24.76
CA THR A 14 -49.06 -2.50 -24.88
C THR A 14 -48.19 -2.20 -26.11
N VAL A 15 -46.86 -2.26 -25.90
CA VAL A 15 -45.82 -2.58 -26.88
C VAL A 15 -45.63 -1.62 -28.07
N VAL A 16 -44.63 -0.73 -27.98
CA VAL A 16 -43.70 -0.42 -29.09
C VAL A 16 -42.31 -0.19 -28.48
N GLY A 17 -41.64 -1.29 -28.14
CA GLY A 17 -40.22 -1.32 -27.81
C GLY A 17 -39.48 -1.98 -28.96
N LEU A 18 -38.98 -1.18 -29.91
CA LEU A 18 -37.91 -1.42 -30.88
C LEU A 18 -37.92 -0.23 -31.84
N LEU A 19 -36.75 0.27 -32.26
CA LEU A 19 -36.49 1.37 -33.22
C LEU A 19 -36.17 2.76 -32.63
N VAL A 20 -35.13 2.84 -31.80
CA VAL A 20 -34.26 4.03 -31.73
C VAL A 20 -32.79 3.56 -31.75
N ALA A 21 -32.38 3.01 -32.88
CA ALA A 21 -30.99 2.65 -33.18
C ALA A 21 -30.79 2.65 -34.71
N ALA A 22 -30.92 3.82 -35.35
CA ALA A 22 -30.46 4.10 -36.73
C ALA A 22 -30.87 5.52 -37.15
N ALA A 23 -30.28 6.56 -36.57
CA ALA A 23 -30.46 7.92 -37.07
C ALA A 23 -29.34 8.85 -36.57
N PHE A 24 -28.07 8.53 -36.84
CA PHE A 24 -27.00 9.53 -36.85
C PHE A 24 -25.80 9.03 -37.69
N CYS A 25 -26.11 8.61 -38.92
CA CYS A 25 -25.16 8.51 -40.02
C CYS A 25 -25.80 9.24 -41.21
N LEU A 26 -25.00 10.06 -41.88
CA LEU A 26 -25.30 10.92 -43.04
C LEU A 26 -25.76 12.34 -42.68
N LEU A 27 -24.77 13.24 -42.62
CA LEU A 27 -24.85 14.48 -43.39
C LEU A 27 -23.43 14.93 -43.78
N LEU A 28 -23.28 15.09 -45.10
CA LEU A 28 -22.33 15.93 -45.84
C LEU A 28 -20.94 15.37 -46.18
N ALA A 29 -20.96 14.65 -47.31
CA ALA A 29 -19.88 14.58 -48.27
C ALA A 29 -19.73 15.91 -49.04
N SER A 30 -18.49 16.37 -49.23
CA SER A 30 -18.04 17.09 -50.44
C SER A 30 -16.53 17.33 -50.39
N HIS A 31 -15.74 16.52 -51.11
CA HIS A 31 -14.91 16.94 -52.26
C HIS A 31 -13.89 15.85 -52.66
N LEU A 32 -13.98 15.43 -53.93
CA LEU A 32 -13.06 14.52 -54.62
C LEU A 32 -11.91 15.27 -55.32
N VAL A 33 -10.68 14.81 -55.06
CA VAL A 33 -9.60 14.42 -56.01
C VAL A 33 -9.21 15.36 -57.18
N ARG A 34 -7.97 15.89 -57.18
CA ARG A 34 -6.83 15.56 -58.07
C ARG A 34 -5.72 16.62 -58.03
N SER A 35 -4.47 16.21 -57.81
CA SER A 35 -3.31 16.35 -58.73
C SER A 35 -1.99 15.97 -58.03
N ALA A 36 -1.22 15.09 -58.66
CA ALA A 36 0.10 14.63 -58.22
C ALA A 36 1.21 15.53 -58.76
N LEU A 37 2.31 15.71 -58.02
CA LEU A 37 3.68 15.42 -58.46
C LEU A 37 4.73 15.61 -57.33
N ALA A 38 5.57 14.59 -57.20
CA ALA A 38 7.00 14.60 -56.83
C ALA A 38 7.46 15.11 -55.44
N GLY A 39 8.07 14.18 -54.67
CA GLY A 39 9.03 14.51 -53.63
C GLY A 39 9.07 13.53 -52.45
N ARG A 40 9.61 12.32 -52.64
CA ARG A 40 10.15 11.51 -51.53
C ARG A 40 11.63 11.86 -51.36
N PRO A 41 12.13 11.94 -50.12
CA PRO A 41 13.04 10.87 -49.72
C PRO A 41 12.58 10.17 -48.44
N ALA A 42 13.15 9.00 -48.24
CA ALA A 42 12.79 7.99 -47.26
C ALA A 42 12.90 8.51 -45.82
N ASP A 43 11.81 8.38 -45.08
CA ASP A 43 11.85 8.42 -43.62
C ASP A 43 11.99 6.97 -43.13
N ALA A 44 13.17 6.65 -42.62
CA ALA A 44 13.44 5.38 -41.98
C ALA A 44 12.66 5.37 -40.65
N SER A 45 11.51 4.69 -40.65
CA SER A 45 10.76 4.38 -39.44
C SER A 45 11.62 3.52 -38.51
N ILE A 46 12.33 4.16 -37.58
CA ILE A 46 12.83 3.52 -36.37
C ILE A 46 11.58 3.22 -35.54
N HIS A 47 11.14 1.96 -35.53
CA HIS A 47 10.19 1.48 -34.53
C HIS A 47 10.86 1.55 -33.14
N PRO A 48 10.39 2.39 -32.20
CA PRO A 48 10.82 2.28 -30.83
C PRO A 48 10.06 1.12 -30.19
N THR A 49 10.79 0.05 -29.84
CA THR A 49 10.61 -0.71 -28.59
C THR A 49 9.16 -1.02 -28.14
N ALA A 50 8.46 -1.91 -28.84
CA ALA A 50 7.25 -2.56 -28.31
C ALA A 50 7.55 -3.52 -27.11
N LYS A 51 8.81 -3.92 -26.93
CA LYS A 51 9.25 -4.78 -25.81
C LYS A 51 9.40 -4.03 -24.48
N ALA A 52 9.89 -2.79 -24.49
CA ALA A 52 10.11 -2.02 -23.26
C ALA A 52 8.77 -1.63 -22.59
N THR A 53 7.78 -1.22 -23.37
CA THR A 53 6.44 -0.86 -22.88
C THR A 53 5.65 -2.05 -22.32
N THR A 54 5.98 -3.28 -22.70
CA THR A 54 5.29 -4.49 -22.23
C THR A 54 5.83 -4.94 -20.88
N LEU A 55 7.16 -4.95 -20.69
CA LEU A 55 7.76 -5.28 -19.39
C LEU A 55 7.46 -4.22 -18.33
N ASP A 56 7.43 -2.93 -18.70
CA ASP A 56 7.08 -1.86 -17.75
C ASP A 56 5.59 -1.91 -17.37
N LYS A 57 4.69 -2.25 -18.31
CA LYS A 57 3.26 -2.46 -18.01
C LYS A 57 3.03 -3.68 -17.15
N ILE A 58 3.74 -4.78 -17.42
CA ILE A 58 3.70 -5.99 -16.61
C ILE A 58 4.24 -5.69 -15.22
N ALA A 59 5.42 -5.09 -15.09
CA ALA A 59 6.01 -4.70 -13.81
C ALA A 59 5.12 -3.76 -13.00
N ASN A 60 4.45 -2.80 -13.64
CA ASN A 60 3.49 -1.92 -12.97
C ASN A 60 2.22 -2.68 -12.52
N GLN A 61 1.68 -3.58 -13.34
CA GLN A 61 0.53 -4.42 -12.96
C GLN A 61 0.86 -5.41 -11.84
N TYR A 62 2.09 -5.95 -11.79
CA TYR A 62 2.57 -6.76 -10.67
C TYR A 62 2.88 -5.90 -9.43
N GLY A 63 3.30 -4.64 -9.59
CA GLY A 63 3.47 -3.69 -8.49
C GLY A 63 2.15 -3.20 -7.87
N ASP A 64 1.04 -3.37 -8.59
CA ASP A 64 -0.32 -3.03 -8.16
C ASP A 64 -1.07 -4.19 -7.50
N LEU A 65 -0.43 -5.35 -7.32
CA LEU A 65 -1.03 -6.48 -6.61
C LEU A 65 -1.46 -6.05 -5.20
N PRO A 66 -2.69 -6.39 -4.77
CA PRO A 66 -3.14 -6.08 -3.42
C PRO A 66 -2.19 -6.72 -2.40
N LEU A 67 -2.07 -6.05 -1.25
CA LEU A 67 -1.32 -6.57 -0.11
C LEU A 67 -1.79 -7.99 0.21
N HIS A 68 -0.84 -8.91 0.28
CA HIS A 68 -1.06 -10.32 0.55
C HIS A 68 0.01 -10.83 1.51
N PHE A 69 -0.28 -11.94 2.17
CA PHE A 69 0.64 -12.62 3.05
C PHE A 69 1.01 -13.97 2.47
N GLU A 70 2.26 -14.36 2.59
CA GLU A 70 2.77 -15.67 2.20
C GLU A 70 3.28 -16.43 3.43
N THR A 71 3.13 -17.76 3.41
CA THR A 71 3.73 -18.63 4.43
C THR A 71 5.24 -18.65 4.29
N ASN A 72 5.97 -18.67 5.40
CA ASN A 72 7.39 -19.00 5.38
C ASN A 72 7.58 -20.52 5.26
N GLU A 73 8.03 -20.98 4.10
CA GLU A 73 8.38 -22.37 3.79
C GLU A 73 9.91 -22.58 3.77
N GLY A 74 10.67 -21.62 4.30
CA GLY A 74 12.14 -21.65 4.37
C GLY A 74 12.82 -20.58 3.53
N GLN A 75 12.06 -19.70 2.86
CA GLN A 75 12.61 -18.62 2.02
C GLN A 75 13.20 -17.45 2.81
N THR A 76 12.98 -17.39 4.13
CA THR A 76 13.48 -16.35 5.04
C THR A 76 13.78 -16.93 6.42
N ASP A 77 14.21 -16.09 7.36
CA ASP A 77 14.52 -16.46 8.74
C ASP A 77 13.44 -17.38 9.38
N PRO A 78 13.84 -18.50 10.04
CA PRO A 78 12.91 -19.50 10.56
C PRO A 78 11.98 -19.01 11.69
N GLN A 79 12.27 -17.86 12.31
CA GLN A 79 11.37 -17.25 13.30
C GLN A 79 10.12 -16.66 12.64
N VAL A 80 10.20 -16.29 11.36
CA VAL A 80 9.09 -15.74 10.59
C VAL A 80 8.09 -16.85 10.27
N LYS A 81 6.81 -16.59 10.48
CA LYS A 81 5.69 -17.49 10.16
C LYS A 81 5.00 -17.09 8.87
N PHE A 82 4.77 -15.79 8.72
CA PHE A 82 4.21 -15.17 7.53
C PHE A 82 4.97 -13.90 7.19
N LEU A 83 4.93 -13.51 5.93
CA LEU A 83 5.51 -12.25 5.49
C LEU A 83 4.67 -11.62 4.39
N SER A 84 4.84 -10.32 4.23
CA SER A 84 4.26 -9.54 3.15
C SER A 84 5.35 -8.66 2.56
N ARG A 85 5.36 -8.51 1.24
CA ARG A 85 6.30 -7.64 0.54
C ARG A 85 5.53 -6.73 -0.40
N GLY A 86 5.91 -5.46 -0.41
CA GLY A 86 5.33 -4.49 -1.32
C GLY A 86 6.35 -3.44 -1.75
N PRO A 87 5.95 -2.55 -2.66
CA PRO A 87 6.74 -1.37 -2.97
C PRO A 87 7.02 -0.57 -1.70
N GLY A 88 8.30 -0.38 -1.38
CA GLY A 88 8.74 0.42 -0.24
C GLY A 88 8.71 -0.27 1.13
N TYR A 89 8.20 -1.50 1.27
CA TYR A 89 8.22 -2.20 2.56
C TYR A 89 8.39 -3.72 2.47
N ASP A 90 8.92 -4.30 3.54
CA ASP A 90 8.71 -5.71 3.90
C ASP A 90 8.08 -5.77 5.30
N LEU A 91 7.19 -6.73 5.50
CA LEU A 91 6.61 -7.07 6.79
C LEU A 91 6.94 -8.53 7.09
N PHE A 92 7.50 -8.78 8.27
CA PHE A 92 7.73 -10.13 8.79
C PHE A 92 6.92 -10.33 10.05
N LEU A 93 6.15 -11.41 10.10
CA LEU A 93 5.27 -11.76 11.20
C LEU A 93 5.81 -13.01 11.90
N THR A 94 6.22 -12.86 13.15
CA THR A 94 6.73 -13.94 14.01
C THR A 94 5.66 -14.39 15.01
N SER A 95 5.99 -15.16 16.05
CA SER A 95 5.02 -15.53 17.09
C SER A 95 4.55 -14.35 17.94
N THR A 96 5.43 -13.38 18.21
CA THR A 96 5.17 -12.29 19.16
C THR A 96 5.71 -10.93 18.71
N GLU A 97 6.24 -10.86 17.49
CA GLU A 97 6.78 -9.62 16.90
C GLU A 97 6.34 -9.45 15.45
N SER A 98 6.12 -8.20 15.08
CA SER A 98 5.98 -7.78 13.69
C SER A 98 7.11 -6.83 13.34
N VAL A 99 7.84 -7.15 12.29
CA VAL A 99 9.00 -6.36 11.83
C VAL A 99 8.63 -5.70 10.52
N LEU A 100 8.53 -4.38 10.53
CA LEU A 100 8.30 -3.57 9.34
C LEU A 100 9.63 -2.95 8.92
N THR A 101 10.11 -3.34 7.74
CA THR A 101 11.26 -2.72 7.10
C THR A 101 10.76 -1.75 6.05
N LEU A 102 11.09 -0.48 6.18
CA LEU A 102 10.79 0.58 5.21
C LEU A 102 12.04 0.85 4.39
N ARG A 103 11.92 0.68 3.08
CA ARG A 103 13.04 0.87 2.15
C ARG A 103 12.98 2.28 1.60
N ARG A 104 14.03 3.05 1.86
CA ARG A 104 14.28 4.28 1.11
C ARG A 104 14.85 3.91 -0.25
N ARG A 105 14.16 4.25 -1.34
CA ARG A 105 14.86 4.41 -2.62
C ARG A 105 15.67 5.70 -2.51
N GLU A 106 16.97 5.56 -2.26
CA GLU A 106 17.87 6.62 -2.69
C GLU A 106 17.76 6.72 -4.21
N ALA A 107 17.55 7.93 -4.73
CA ALA A 107 17.73 8.19 -6.14
C ALA A 107 19.19 7.86 -6.47
N GLN A 108 19.44 6.68 -7.03
CA GLN A 108 20.75 6.30 -7.51
C GLN A 108 21.26 7.40 -8.44
N ARG A 109 22.35 8.05 -8.04
CA ARG A 109 23.20 8.79 -8.98
C ARG A 109 23.77 7.75 -9.93
N ASP A 110 23.18 7.58 -11.10
CA ASP A 110 23.80 6.91 -12.24
C ASP A 110 25.08 7.69 -12.61
N LYS A 111 26.17 7.40 -11.92
CA LYS A 111 27.50 7.62 -12.46
C LYS A 111 27.77 6.43 -13.38
N LEU A 112 27.53 6.64 -14.67
CA LEU A 112 28.23 5.91 -15.72
C LEU A 112 29.74 6.12 -15.50
N GLN A 113 30.37 5.23 -14.75
CA GLN A 113 31.81 5.05 -14.76
C GLN A 113 32.14 3.76 -15.50
N PRO A 114 33.17 3.75 -16.35
CA PRO A 114 33.57 2.56 -17.09
C PRO A 114 33.99 1.46 -16.11
N VAL A 115 33.54 0.23 -16.39
CA VAL A 115 33.94 -0.97 -15.66
C VAL A 115 35.46 -1.13 -15.76
N ALA A 116 36.16 -0.98 -14.64
CA ALA A 116 37.55 -1.43 -14.49
C ALA A 116 37.55 -2.91 -14.01
N PRO A 117 38.61 -3.68 -14.30
CA PRO A 117 38.61 -5.13 -14.09
C PRO A 117 38.46 -5.51 -12.61
N ALA A 118 37.72 -6.60 -12.40
CA ALA A 118 37.44 -7.18 -11.09
C ALA A 118 38.71 -7.70 -10.43
N ASP A 119 39.10 -7.09 -9.31
CA ASP A 119 39.85 -7.72 -8.22
C ASP A 119 39.97 -6.74 -7.03
N GLN A 120 38.84 -6.31 -6.44
CA GLN A 120 38.76 -5.86 -5.05
C GLN A 120 37.33 -6.04 -4.52
N PRO A 121 37.14 -6.49 -3.26
CA PRO A 121 35.82 -6.64 -2.66
C PRO A 121 35.23 -5.24 -2.44
N SER A 122 34.28 -4.84 -3.28
CA SER A 122 33.54 -3.60 -3.09
C SER A 122 32.61 -3.78 -1.88
N ASN A 123 32.97 -3.11 -0.78
CA ASN A 123 32.02 -2.77 0.28
C ASN A 123 30.85 -2.03 -0.36
N THR A 124 29.75 -2.74 -0.57
CA THR A 124 28.48 -2.18 -0.98
C THR A 124 27.95 -1.37 0.19
N SER A 125 28.11 -0.04 0.12
CA SER A 125 27.43 0.90 1.00
C SER A 125 25.93 0.55 1.02
N GLY A 126 25.48 0.05 2.16
CA GLY A 126 24.21 -0.63 2.32
C GLY A 126 23.02 0.27 2.04
N LYS A 127 21.99 -0.29 1.40
CA LYS A 127 20.64 0.28 1.40
C LYS A 127 20.24 0.58 2.84
N GLN A 128 20.14 1.86 3.22
CA GLN A 128 19.69 2.24 4.55
C GLN A 128 18.18 1.97 4.62
N ALA A 129 17.81 0.85 5.23
CA ALA A 129 16.43 0.47 5.48
C ALA A 129 16.09 0.82 6.94
N SER A 130 15.00 1.54 7.13
CA SER A 130 14.47 1.87 8.45
C SER A 130 13.68 0.67 8.97
N VAL A 131 14.00 0.16 10.16
CA VAL A 131 13.34 -1.03 10.71
C VAL A 131 12.56 -0.67 11.97
N LEU A 132 11.26 -0.98 11.97
CA LEU A 132 10.37 -0.84 13.11
C LEU A 132 9.96 -2.22 13.63
N TYR A 133 10.19 -2.47 14.92
CA TYR A 133 9.74 -3.68 15.59
C TYR A 133 8.52 -3.35 16.45
N LEU A 134 7.42 -4.06 16.21
CA LEU A 134 6.25 -4.08 17.08
C LEU A 134 6.29 -5.38 17.88
N LYS A 135 6.68 -5.29 19.16
CA LYS A 135 6.82 -6.43 20.06
C LYS A 135 5.64 -6.54 21.00
N MET A 136 4.88 -7.61 20.92
CA MET A 136 3.69 -7.84 21.74
C MET A 136 4.11 -8.22 23.17
N ILE A 137 3.86 -7.33 24.13
CA ILE A 137 4.34 -7.47 25.51
C ILE A 137 3.41 -8.39 26.29
N GLY A 138 3.94 -9.53 26.74
CA GLY A 138 3.15 -10.54 27.45
C GLY A 138 2.30 -11.41 26.54
N ALA A 139 2.60 -11.42 25.24
CA ALA A 139 1.93 -12.30 24.29
C ALA A 139 2.22 -13.78 24.54
N ASN A 140 1.25 -14.61 24.18
CA ASN A 140 1.37 -16.05 24.14
C ASN A 140 2.31 -16.48 23.00
N THR A 141 3.48 -17.01 23.33
CA THR A 141 4.47 -17.46 22.33
C THR A 141 4.00 -18.66 21.50
N GLU A 142 3.01 -19.38 22.01
CA GLU A 142 2.39 -20.55 21.38
C GLU A 142 1.00 -20.24 20.79
N ALA A 143 0.71 -18.94 20.57
CA ALA A 143 -0.52 -18.53 19.90
C ALA A 143 -0.67 -19.26 18.55
N ARG A 144 -1.90 -19.67 18.22
CA ARG A 144 -2.18 -20.35 16.94
C ARG A 144 -2.28 -19.30 15.84
N ILE A 145 -1.42 -19.40 14.84
CA ILE A 145 -1.32 -18.44 13.74
C ILE A 145 -1.77 -19.10 12.45
N GLU A 146 -2.72 -18.48 11.74
CA GLU A 146 -3.33 -19.05 10.55
C GLU A 146 -3.47 -18.05 9.41
N GLY A 147 -3.11 -18.47 8.20
CA GLY A 147 -3.52 -17.77 6.99
C GLY A 147 -5.01 -18.02 6.71
N GLN A 148 -5.76 -16.95 6.43
CA GLN A 148 -7.18 -16.98 6.10
C GLN A 148 -7.45 -16.31 4.75
N ASP A 149 -8.57 -16.72 4.13
CA ASP A 149 -8.98 -16.33 2.78
C ASP A 149 -7.85 -16.51 1.76
N ALA A 150 -7.55 -17.78 1.46
CA ALA A 150 -6.54 -18.13 0.47
C ALA A 150 -6.81 -17.44 -0.87
N LEU A 151 -5.76 -16.87 -1.45
CA LEU A 151 -5.78 -16.22 -2.75
C LEU A 151 -5.44 -17.24 -3.84
N PRO A 152 -5.99 -17.08 -5.06
CA PRO A 152 -5.70 -17.99 -6.18
C PRO A 152 -4.26 -17.86 -6.71
N GLY A 153 -3.59 -16.73 -6.43
CA GLY A 153 -2.20 -16.50 -6.81
C GLY A 153 -1.22 -17.31 -5.95
N LYS A 154 -0.07 -17.62 -6.55
CA LYS A 154 1.06 -18.33 -5.93
C LYS A 154 2.36 -17.56 -6.14
N VAL A 155 3.30 -17.74 -5.22
CA VAL A 155 4.66 -17.17 -5.34
C VAL A 155 5.67 -18.30 -5.46
N ASN A 156 6.70 -18.07 -6.29
CA ASN A 156 7.79 -19.02 -6.51
C ASN A 156 9.13 -18.31 -6.25
N TYR A 157 9.98 -18.94 -5.45
CA TYR A 157 11.35 -18.53 -5.15
C TYR A 157 12.32 -19.46 -5.87
N LEU A 158 12.67 -19.09 -7.10
CA LEU A 158 13.63 -19.82 -7.93
C LEU A 158 15.04 -19.23 -7.75
N ILE A 159 15.55 -19.28 -6.53
CA ILE A 159 16.83 -18.66 -6.15
C ILE A 159 17.95 -19.70 -6.28
N GLY A 160 19.01 -19.34 -7.01
CA GLY A 160 20.17 -20.21 -7.24
C GLY A 160 19.93 -21.22 -8.37
N ASP A 161 20.94 -22.08 -8.58
CA ASP A 161 21.02 -23.04 -9.68
C ASP A 161 20.55 -24.46 -9.32
N ASP A 162 20.22 -24.72 -8.05
CA ASP A 162 19.74 -26.00 -7.54
C ASP A 162 18.20 -26.01 -7.41
N PRO A 163 17.46 -26.69 -8.31
CA PRO A 163 16.00 -26.73 -8.26
C PRO A 163 15.41 -27.39 -7.01
N GLN A 164 16.20 -28.21 -6.28
CA GLN A 164 15.75 -28.80 -5.01
C GLN A 164 15.67 -27.77 -3.88
N LYS A 165 16.30 -26.61 -4.04
CA LYS A 165 16.25 -25.49 -3.10
C LYS A 165 15.23 -24.42 -3.49
N TRP A 166 14.52 -24.62 -4.60
CA TRP A 166 13.45 -23.70 -5.00
C TRP A 166 12.21 -23.94 -4.15
N HIS A 167 11.58 -22.85 -3.71
CA HIS A 167 10.25 -22.92 -3.10
C HIS A 167 9.22 -22.57 -4.16
N VAL A 168 8.30 -23.48 -4.46
CA VAL A 168 7.28 -23.28 -5.50
C VAL A 168 5.89 -23.46 -4.92
N ASP A 169 4.90 -22.83 -5.55
CA ASP A 169 3.48 -22.89 -5.17
C ASP A 169 3.16 -22.39 -3.75
N VAL A 170 3.99 -21.47 -3.23
CA VAL A 170 3.82 -20.87 -1.90
C VAL A 170 2.43 -20.21 -1.84
N PRO A 171 1.58 -20.60 -0.86
CA PRO A 171 0.22 -20.11 -0.76
C PRO A 171 0.18 -18.65 -0.30
N LEU A 172 -0.81 -17.92 -0.84
CA LEU A 172 -1.09 -16.54 -0.50
C LEU A 172 -2.40 -16.42 0.28
N PHE A 173 -2.46 -15.46 1.20
CA PHE A 173 -3.62 -15.20 2.07
C PHE A 173 -3.96 -13.71 2.11
N ARG A 174 -5.24 -13.38 2.29
CA ARG A 174 -5.65 -11.98 2.52
C ARG A 174 -5.49 -11.55 3.97
N ARG A 175 -5.53 -12.50 4.91
CA ARG A 175 -5.50 -12.23 6.34
C ARG A 175 -4.63 -13.23 7.08
N ILE A 176 -3.96 -12.78 8.14
CA ILE A 176 -3.28 -13.63 9.11
C ILE A 176 -3.97 -13.46 10.45
N HIS A 177 -4.44 -14.56 11.04
CA HIS A 177 -5.16 -14.58 12.30
C HIS A 177 -4.32 -15.25 13.38
N TYR A 178 -3.93 -14.46 14.38
CA TYR A 178 -3.34 -14.90 15.64
C TYR A 178 -4.46 -15.12 16.65
N LYS A 179 -4.70 -16.38 17.02
CA LYS A 179 -5.68 -16.75 18.05
C LYS A 179 -5.04 -16.78 19.42
N ASP A 180 -5.71 -16.16 20.39
CA ASP A 180 -5.25 -16.05 21.78
C ASP A 180 -3.81 -15.52 21.88
N ILE A 181 -3.51 -14.44 21.14
CA ILE A 181 -2.21 -13.76 21.24
C ILE A 181 -2.03 -13.14 22.63
N TYR A 182 -3.13 -12.71 23.26
CA TYR A 182 -3.25 -12.54 24.70
C TYR A 182 -4.43 -13.39 25.19
N PRO A 183 -4.56 -13.68 26.50
CA PRO A 183 -5.67 -14.47 27.01
C PRO A 183 -7.05 -13.89 26.59
N GLY A 184 -7.77 -14.60 25.71
CA GLY A 184 -9.07 -14.18 25.17
C GLY A 184 -9.02 -13.02 24.18
N VAL A 185 -7.84 -12.70 23.63
CA VAL A 185 -7.67 -11.65 22.62
C VAL A 185 -6.99 -12.23 21.38
N ASP A 186 -7.64 -12.05 20.25
CA ASP A 186 -7.08 -12.38 18.94
C ASP A 186 -6.46 -11.14 18.29
N MET A 187 -5.53 -11.35 17.36
CA MET A 187 -4.99 -10.31 16.49
C MET A 187 -5.13 -10.72 15.03
N VAL A 188 -5.58 -9.82 14.17
CA VAL A 188 -5.83 -10.11 12.75
C VAL A 188 -5.11 -9.09 11.90
N TYR A 189 -4.15 -9.52 11.08
CA TYR A 189 -3.55 -8.69 10.04
C TYR A 189 -4.32 -8.83 8.73
N TYR A 190 -4.49 -7.73 8.02
CA TYR A 190 -5.10 -7.74 6.68
C TYR A 190 -4.64 -6.54 5.84
N GLY A 191 -4.89 -6.62 4.53
CA GLY A 191 -4.55 -5.57 3.58
C GLY A 191 -5.78 -4.87 3.00
N ASN A 192 -5.77 -3.54 2.98
CA ASN A 192 -6.79 -2.72 2.32
C ASN A 192 -6.14 -1.67 1.43
N GLN A 193 -6.42 -1.71 0.12
CA GLN A 193 -5.98 -0.68 -0.85
C GLN A 193 -4.53 -0.19 -0.67
N ARG A 194 -3.58 -1.12 -0.42
CA ARG A 194 -2.13 -0.93 -0.20
C ARG A 194 -1.70 -0.55 1.23
N GLN A 195 -2.60 -0.45 2.19
CA GLN A 195 -2.29 -0.23 3.60
C GLN A 195 -2.31 -1.56 4.37
N LEU A 196 -1.30 -1.74 5.22
CA LEU A 196 -1.29 -2.79 6.22
C LEU A 196 -2.19 -2.33 7.36
N GLU A 197 -3.18 -3.14 7.70
CA GLU A 197 -4.04 -2.92 8.85
C GLU A 197 -3.95 -4.14 9.77
N TYR A 198 -4.25 -3.91 11.05
CA TYR A 198 -4.39 -4.98 12.01
C TYR A 198 -5.44 -4.63 13.05
N ASP A 199 -6.20 -5.63 13.47
CA ASP A 199 -7.19 -5.51 14.53
C ASP A 199 -6.74 -6.30 15.76
N PHE A 200 -7.04 -5.77 16.96
CA PHE A 200 -7.18 -6.59 18.15
C PHE A 200 -8.66 -6.88 18.39
N VAL A 201 -9.01 -8.16 18.48
CA VAL A 201 -10.37 -8.62 18.78
C VAL A 201 -10.38 -9.12 20.22
N VAL A 202 -10.80 -8.26 21.13
CA VAL A 202 -10.93 -8.58 22.56
C VAL A 202 -12.25 -9.33 22.74
N GLY A 203 -12.17 -10.62 23.09
CA GLY A 203 -13.35 -11.45 23.29
C GLY A 203 -14.22 -11.01 24.47
N PRO A 204 -15.49 -11.44 24.54
CA PRO A 204 -16.34 -11.19 25.70
C PRO A 204 -15.65 -11.60 27.02
N GLY A 205 -15.56 -10.67 27.96
CA GLY A 205 -14.94 -10.87 29.27
C GLY A 205 -13.40 -10.79 29.29
N ALA A 206 -12.73 -10.70 28.14
CA ALA A 206 -11.28 -10.55 28.08
C ALA A 206 -10.83 -9.15 28.52
N ASP A 207 -9.61 -9.08 29.09
CA ASP A 207 -9.07 -7.83 29.62
C ASP A 207 -8.33 -7.04 28.54
N VAL A 208 -8.94 -5.94 28.09
CA VAL A 208 -8.32 -5.02 27.12
C VAL A 208 -6.97 -4.45 27.60
N ARG A 209 -6.73 -4.39 28.91
CA ARG A 209 -5.47 -3.89 29.48
C ARG A 209 -4.29 -4.83 29.25
N ALA A 210 -4.56 -6.08 28.87
CA ALA A 210 -3.52 -7.03 28.45
C ALA A 210 -2.91 -6.65 27.09
N VAL A 211 -3.64 -5.91 26.25
CA VAL A 211 -3.18 -5.51 24.92
C VAL A 211 -2.14 -4.40 25.03
N LYS A 212 -0.88 -4.80 24.94
CA LYS A 212 0.30 -3.93 25.08
C LYS A 212 1.36 -4.33 24.08
N PHE A 213 1.95 -3.37 23.40
CA PHE A 213 3.09 -3.65 22.53
C PHE A 213 4.14 -2.57 22.66
N LYS A 214 5.39 -2.93 22.38
CA LYS A 214 6.51 -2.01 22.38
C LYS A 214 6.92 -1.71 20.95
N LEU A 215 7.16 -0.44 20.65
CA LEU A 215 7.76 -0.02 19.38
C LEU A 215 9.26 0.20 19.58
N GLU A 216 10.09 -0.59 18.90
CA GLU A 216 11.55 -0.45 18.90
C GLU A 216 12.05 -0.06 17.50
N GLY A 217 13.15 0.70 17.45
CA GLY A 217 13.68 1.25 16.20
C GLY A 217 13.20 2.67 15.89
N ALA A 218 12.30 3.24 16.69
CA ALA A 218 11.87 4.63 16.56
C ALA A 218 12.81 5.60 17.30
N ASP A 219 13.17 6.70 16.64
CA ASP A 219 13.92 7.83 17.21
C ASP A 219 13.03 8.65 18.16
N HIS A 220 11.76 8.80 17.80
CA HIS A 220 10.76 9.50 18.59
C HIS A 220 9.39 8.82 18.49
N LEU A 221 8.66 8.85 19.61
CA LEU A 221 7.31 8.29 19.73
C LEU A 221 6.42 9.27 20.49
N GLY A 222 5.24 9.57 19.95
CA GLY A 222 4.29 10.47 20.61
C GLY A 222 2.87 10.36 20.06
N VAL A 223 1.88 10.77 20.84
CA VAL A 223 0.50 10.92 20.36
C VAL A 223 0.27 12.40 20.06
N ASP A 224 -0.19 12.72 18.85
CA ASP A 224 -0.47 14.09 18.44
C ASP A 224 -1.84 14.60 18.93
N SER A 225 -2.15 15.85 18.63
CA SER A 225 -3.42 16.48 19.04
C SER A 225 -4.66 15.87 18.39
N THR A 226 -4.50 15.12 17.29
CA THR A 226 -5.60 14.39 16.62
C THR A 226 -5.80 12.98 17.20
N GLY A 227 -4.87 12.53 18.05
CA GLY A 227 -4.89 11.21 18.65
C GLY A 227 -4.16 10.15 17.81
N ASP A 228 -3.47 10.55 16.74
CA ASP A 228 -2.63 9.69 15.94
C ASP A 228 -1.30 9.43 16.69
N LEU A 229 -0.80 8.20 16.61
CA LEU A 229 0.50 7.81 17.15
C LEU A 229 1.57 8.06 16.07
N LEU A 230 2.42 9.04 16.34
CA LEU A 230 3.57 9.45 15.53
C LEU A 230 4.80 8.67 15.92
N ILE A 231 5.45 8.07 14.92
CA ILE A 231 6.64 7.26 15.04
C ILE A 231 7.67 7.82 14.07
N THR A 232 8.71 8.46 14.59
CA THR A 232 9.81 8.98 13.76
C THR A 232 10.90 7.92 13.66
N ILE A 233 11.33 7.61 12.44
CA ILE A 233 12.40 6.65 12.16
C ILE A 233 13.28 7.20 11.05
N ASP A 234 14.56 7.43 11.32
CA ASP A 234 15.55 7.91 10.35
C ASP A 234 15.03 9.16 9.58
N HIS A 235 14.51 10.12 10.35
CA HIS A 235 13.88 11.36 9.87
C HIS A 235 12.61 11.19 9.00
N SER A 236 12.07 9.98 8.88
CA SER A 236 10.78 9.69 8.25
C SER A 236 9.69 9.54 9.31
N GLU A 237 8.44 9.81 8.94
CA GLU A 237 7.30 9.70 9.86
C GLU A 237 6.38 8.54 9.46
N VAL A 238 6.23 7.60 10.37
CA VAL A 238 5.18 6.57 10.34
C VAL A 238 4.08 7.01 11.30
N LYS A 239 2.84 6.93 10.86
CA LYS A 239 1.67 7.39 11.59
C LYS A 239 0.66 6.27 11.74
N LEU A 240 0.43 5.82 12.96
CA LEU A 240 -0.73 4.99 13.27
C LEU A 240 -1.90 5.92 13.59
N ARG A 241 -2.96 5.87 12.80
CA ARG A 241 -4.16 6.67 13.04
C ARG A 241 -4.74 6.36 14.41
N LYS A 242 -5.42 7.34 15.00
CA LYS A 242 -6.23 7.15 16.20
C LYS A 242 -7.07 5.87 16.03
N PRO A 243 -7.05 4.94 17.01
CA PRO A 243 -7.72 3.67 16.84
C PRO A 243 -9.22 3.88 16.76
N VAL A 244 -9.86 3.22 15.78
CA VAL A 244 -11.32 3.15 15.73
C VAL A 244 -11.73 1.93 16.55
N ILE A 245 -12.39 2.18 17.68
CA ILE A 245 -12.78 1.13 18.61
C ILE A 245 -14.28 0.97 18.57
N TYR A 246 -14.78 -0.26 18.48
CA TYR A 246 -16.21 -0.49 18.33
C TYR A 246 -16.66 -1.87 18.80
N GLN A 247 -17.97 -2.00 18.99
CA GLN A 247 -18.66 -3.25 19.22
C GLN A 247 -19.75 -3.43 18.16
N ILE A 248 -20.08 -4.68 17.85
CA ILE A 248 -21.17 -5.02 16.95
C ILE A 248 -22.39 -5.38 17.80
N SER A 249 -23.55 -4.77 17.50
CA SER A 249 -24.80 -5.09 18.17
C SER A 249 -25.32 -6.47 17.72
N ASP A 250 -26.32 -7.02 18.42
CA ASP A 250 -26.89 -8.32 18.05
C ASP A 250 -27.61 -8.27 16.69
N GLN A 251 -27.88 -7.06 16.20
CA GLN A 251 -28.47 -6.77 14.88
C GLN A 251 -27.40 -6.48 13.81
N GLY A 252 -26.12 -6.60 14.14
CA GLY A 252 -24.99 -6.38 13.21
C GLY A 252 -24.56 -4.91 13.05
N ALA A 253 -25.15 -3.96 13.78
CA ALA A 253 -24.80 -2.54 13.68
C ALA A 253 -23.51 -2.23 14.47
N ARG A 254 -22.60 -1.44 13.87
CA ARG A 254 -21.39 -0.92 14.53
C ARG A 254 -21.77 0.19 15.52
N SER A 255 -21.33 0.05 16.77
CA SER A 255 -21.36 1.10 17.79
C SER A 255 -19.93 1.45 18.16
N GLU A 256 -19.50 2.67 17.88
CA GLU A 256 -18.18 3.14 18.30
C GLU A 256 -18.08 3.25 19.82
N VAL A 257 -16.89 2.98 20.34
CA VAL A 257 -16.51 3.08 21.74
C VAL A 257 -15.40 4.10 21.81
N MET A 258 -15.50 5.05 22.75
CA MET A 258 -14.45 6.03 22.92
C MET A 258 -13.15 5.38 23.41
N GLY A 259 -12.06 5.64 22.70
CA GLY A 259 -10.73 5.33 23.16
C GLY A 259 -9.61 6.07 22.44
N SER A 260 -8.39 5.79 22.87
CA SER A 260 -7.16 6.44 22.41
C SER A 260 -5.95 5.58 22.72
N TYR A 261 -4.82 5.86 22.07
CA TYR A 261 -3.53 5.34 22.51
C TYR A 261 -3.17 5.86 23.91
N ALA A 262 -2.46 5.05 24.66
CA ALA A 262 -1.77 5.41 25.88
C ALA A 262 -0.29 5.03 25.72
N LEU A 263 0.62 5.94 26.06
CA LEU A 263 2.06 5.72 25.97
C LEU A 263 2.70 5.70 27.35
N LYS A 264 3.62 4.75 27.54
CA LYS A 264 4.55 4.71 28.68
C LYS A 264 5.96 4.40 28.15
N GLY A 265 6.73 5.44 27.89
CA GLY A 265 7.98 5.30 27.14
C GLY A 265 7.69 4.80 25.73
N SER A 266 8.25 3.65 25.36
CA SER A 266 8.00 2.99 24.07
C SER A 266 6.88 1.93 24.12
N GLU A 267 6.26 1.71 25.29
CA GLU A 267 5.09 0.83 25.43
C GLU A 267 3.83 1.60 24.99
N VAL A 268 3.09 0.98 24.08
CA VAL A 268 1.80 1.42 23.57
C VAL A 268 0.72 0.50 24.13
N SER A 269 -0.34 1.09 24.66
CA SER A 269 -1.56 0.39 25.08
C SER A 269 -2.79 1.23 24.69
N PHE A 270 -3.98 0.78 25.07
CA PHE A 270 -5.23 1.46 24.74
C PHE A 270 -5.97 1.93 25.98
N ASN A 271 -6.36 3.20 25.99
CA ASN A 271 -7.34 3.73 26.93
C ASN A 271 -8.73 3.53 26.34
N VAL A 272 -9.51 2.60 26.88
CA VAL A 272 -10.89 2.32 26.44
C VAL A 272 -11.84 2.49 27.62
N LYS A 273 -12.95 3.19 27.43
CA LYS A 273 -13.96 3.44 28.47
C LYS A 273 -15.36 3.11 27.97
N ASN A 274 -16.25 2.77 28.90
CA ASN A 274 -17.70 2.68 28.69
C ASN A 274 -18.13 1.71 27.56
N TYR A 275 -17.57 0.50 27.54
CA TYR A 275 -17.99 -0.57 26.63
C TYR A 275 -18.69 -1.71 27.38
N ASN A 276 -19.47 -2.52 26.65
CA ASN A 276 -20.12 -3.70 27.20
C ASN A 276 -19.16 -4.89 27.20
N THR A 277 -18.67 -5.30 28.38
CA THR A 277 -17.72 -6.41 28.51
C THR A 277 -18.29 -7.77 28.12
N LYS A 278 -19.62 -7.90 27.96
CA LYS A 278 -20.26 -9.14 27.48
C LYS A 278 -20.24 -9.29 25.96
N LYS A 279 -19.73 -8.30 25.23
CA LYS A 279 -19.58 -8.32 23.77
C LYS A 279 -18.11 -8.17 23.40
N ALA A 280 -17.74 -8.73 22.25
CA ALA A 280 -16.41 -8.50 21.71
C ALA A 280 -16.18 -7.00 21.47
N LEU A 281 -14.94 -6.57 21.62
CA LEU A 281 -14.48 -5.21 21.37
C LEU A 281 -13.39 -5.28 20.31
N ILE A 282 -13.58 -4.58 19.20
CA ILE A 282 -12.61 -4.51 18.11
C ILE A 282 -11.85 -3.19 18.26
N ILE A 283 -10.52 -3.26 18.21
CA ILE A 283 -9.61 -2.11 18.19
C ILE A 283 -8.87 -2.15 16.85
N ASP A 284 -9.20 -1.20 15.97
CA ASP A 284 -8.71 -1.10 14.59
C ASP A 284 -7.83 0.17 14.43
N PRO A 285 -6.51 0.04 14.62
CA PRO A 285 -5.53 1.06 14.24
C PRO A 285 -5.10 0.94 12.77
N VAL A 286 -5.21 2.05 12.03
CA VAL A 286 -4.78 2.10 10.62
C VAL A 286 -3.34 2.63 10.51
N LEU A 287 -2.44 1.88 9.85
CA LEU A 287 -1.08 2.32 9.57
C LEU A 287 -1.03 3.19 8.30
N SER A 288 -0.66 4.45 8.49
CA SER A 288 -0.31 5.40 7.44
C SER A 288 1.20 5.66 7.49
N TYR A 289 1.85 5.76 6.33
CA TYR A 289 3.25 6.19 6.25
C TYR A 289 3.37 7.34 5.26
N SER A 290 4.21 8.31 5.58
CA SER A 290 4.59 9.40 4.69
C SER A 290 6.10 9.53 4.66
N THR A 291 6.66 9.77 3.49
CA THR A 291 8.07 10.11 3.34
C THR A 291 8.25 11.63 3.43
N TYR A 292 9.32 12.07 4.09
CA TYR A 292 9.66 13.48 4.19
C TYR A 292 10.38 13.95 2.91
N PHE A 293 9.88 15.02 2.31
CA PHE A 293 10.51 15.67 1.17
C PHE A 293 11.28 16.93 1.59
N GLY A 294 12.58 16.76 1.88
CA GLY A 294 13.65 17.76 1.87
C GLY A 294 13.49 19.02 2.76
N PRO A 295 14.44 19.33 3.66
CA PRO A 295 14.33 20.46 4.59
C PRO A 295 14.48 21.87 3.98
N ALA A 296 14.73 21.99 2.67
CA ALA A 296 15.06 23.25 1.99
C ALA A 296 14.07 23.65 0.87
N ALA A 297 12.84 23.11 0.90
CA ALA A 297 11.82 23.33 -0.13
C ALA A 297 10.50 23.87 0.46
N THR A 298 9.98 24.95 -0.12
CA THR A 298 8.61 25.41 0.09
C THR A 298 7.72 24.79 -0.98
N SER A 299 6.83 23.88 -0.58
CA SER A 299 5.86 23.27 -1.49
C SER A 299 4.67 24.19 -1.72
N LEU A 300 4.30 24.42 -2.99
CA LEU A 300 3.23 25.34 -3.40
C LEU A 300 2.02 24.60 -3.97
N ALA A 301 2.20 23.42 -4.57
CA ALA A 301 1.10 22.61 -5.07
C ALA A 301 1.45 21.12 -5.15
N ILE A 302 0.40 20.28 -5.15
CA ILE A 302 0.48 18.83 -5.35
C ILE A 302 -0.60 18.36 -6.32
N THR A 303 -0.27 17.41 -7.19
CA THR A 303 -1.25 16.62 -7.96
C THR A 303 -0.81 15.16 -8.06
N VAL A 304 -1.73 14.27 -8.40
CA VAL A 304 -1.49 12.82 -8.51
C VAL A 304 -1.95 12.34 -9.88
N ASP A 305 -1.10 11.60 -10.60
CA ASP A 305 -1.50 10.99 -11.88
C ASP A 305 -2.29 9.69 -11.69
N GLY A 306 -2.87 9.16 -12.78
CA GLY A 306 -3.63 7.91 -12.75
C GLY A 306 -2.82 6.66 -12.39
N SER A 307 -1.49 6.78 -12.28
CA SER A 307 -0.59 5.73 -11.82
C SER A 307 -0.16 5.92 -10.36
N GLY A 308 -0.73 6.90 -9.66
CA GLY A 308 -0.44 7.16 -8.24
C GLY A 308 0.87 7.88 -7.98
N ASN A 309 1.53 8.45 -9.00
CA ASN A 309 2.71 9.28 -8.77
C ASN A 309 2.27 10.67 -8.32
N ALA A 310 2.85 11.16 -7.23
CA ALA A 310 2.63 12.52 -6.76
C ALA A 310 3.63 13.47 -7.42
N TYR A 311 3.14 14.60 -7.93
CA TYR A 311 3.95 15.68 -8.46
C TYR A 311 3.86 16.85 -7.49
N LEU A 312 4.99 17.21 -6.89
CA LEU A 312 5.11 18.39 -6.04
C LEU A 312 5.79 19.51 -6.82
N THR A 313 5.25 20.72 -6.70
CA THR A 313 5.90 21.92 -7.22
C THR A 313 6.13 22.92 -6.10
N GLY A 314 7.13 23.77 -6.25
CA GLY A 314 7.46 24.75 -5.24
C GLY A 314 8.74 25.51 -5.55
N SER A 315 9.29 26.14 -4.53
CA SER A 315 10.60 26.80 -4.60
C SER A 315 11.58 26.17 -3.61
N ALA A 316 12.84 26.05 -3.99
CA ALA A 316 13.88 25.50 -3.13
C ALA A 316 15.17 26.34 -3.19
N THR A 317 15.90 26.39 -2.08
CA THR A 317 17.23 27.01 -2.02
C THR A 317 18.33 25.95 -2.07
N ALA A 318 19.50 26.33 -2.59
CA ALA A 318 20.57 25.43 -3.02
C ALA A 318 21.16 24.50 -1.94
N ALA A 319 20.82 24.65 -0.67
CA ALA A 319 21.53 23.95 0.39
C ALA A 319 21.25 22.43 0.41
N ILE A 320 20.00 21.96 0.18
CA ILE A 320 19.66 20.54 0.40
C ILE A 320 18.43 20.07 -0.43
N PHE A 321 18.32 20.44 -1.71
CA PHE A 321 17.26 19.90 -2.59
C PHE A 321 17.72 18.62 -3.30
N PRO A 322 17.02 17.47 -3.15
CA PRO A 322 17.41 16.24 -3.82
C PRO A 322 17.19 16.35 -5.33
N THR A 323 18.24 16.11 -6.12
CA THR A 323 18.17 16.03 -7.60
C THR A 323 18.48 14.62 -8.06
N THR A 324 17.73 14.12 -9.05
CA THR A 324 17.93 12.81 -9.67
C THR A 324 18.69 12.93 -11.00
N ALA A 325 19.28 11.83 -11.49
CA ALA A 325 19.83 11.79 -12.84
C ALA A 325 18.72 12.11 -13.87
N GLY A 326 18.99 13.04 -14.79
CA GLY A 326 17.99 13.54 -15.74
C GLY A 326 17.22 14.79 -15.28
N SER A 327 17.51 15.36 -14.10
CA SER A 327 17.00 16.68 -13.72
C SER A 327 17.44 17.76 -14.73
N LEU A 328 16.51 18.62 -15.14
CA LEU A 328 16.77 19.73 -16.06
C LEU A 328 17.78 20.73 -15.49
N LYS A 329 17.81 20.90 -14.17
CA LYS A 329 18.77 21.72 -13.44
C LYS A 329 19.21 20.96 -12.20
N THR A 330 20.52 20.73 -12.08
CA THR A 330 21.12 19.93 -10.98
C THR A 330 21.84 20.80 -9.94
N THR A 331 22.03 22.10 -10.23
CA THR A 331 22.67 23.08 -9.36
C THR A 331 21.84 24.36 -9.30
N SER A 332 21.60 24.89 -8.11
CA SER A 332 20.85 26.13 -7.90
C SER A 332 21.78 27.31 -7.59
N SER A 333 21.43 28.51 -8.06
CA SER A 333 22.12 29.75 -7.67
C SER A 333 21.75 30.10 -6.23
N GLN A 334 22.76 30.34 -5.37
CA GLN A 334 22.55 30.49 -3.92
C GLN A 334 21.64 31.68 -3.52
N ASP A 335 21.46 32.66 -4.40
CA ASP A 335 20.83 33.94 -4.07
C ASP A 335 19.33 34.05 -4.41
N VAL A 336 18.77 33.12 -5.20
CA VAL A 336 17.34 33.15 -5.61
C VAL A 336 16.76 31.73 -5.57
N PRO A 337 15.61 31.49 -4.90
CA PRO A 337 14.96 30.19 -4.90
C PRO A 337 14.61 29.73 -6.31
N ASP A 338 15.07 28.55 -6.70
CA ASP A 338 14.68 27.94 -7.96
C ASP A 338 13.31 27.28 -7.85
N ALA A 339 12.52 27.37 -8.91
CA ALA A 339 11.31 26.56 -9.02
C ALA A 339 11.69 25.10 -9.21
N PHE A 340 10.97 24.20 -8.55
CA PHE A 340 11.12 22.76 -8.74
C PHE A 340 9.80 22.12 -9.16
N VAL A 341 9.94 21.01 -9.88
CA VAL A 341 8.91 19.99 -10.05
C VAL A 341 9.56 18.67 -9.69
N THR A 342 9.06 17.98 -8.67
CA THR A 342 9.52 16.65 -8.29
C THR A 342 8.40 15.65 -8.54
N LYS A 343 8.78 14.46 -9.02
CA LYS A 343 7.89 13.31 -9.10
C LYS A 343 8.28 12.33 -8.00
N LEU A 344 7.37 12.10 -7.07
CA LEU A 344 7.43 11.00 -6.11
C LEU A 344 6.63 9.85 -6.71
N ASN A 345 7.33 8.79 -7.11
CA ASN A 345 6.70 7.55 -7.51
C ASN A 345 6.40 6.69 -6.26
N SER A 346 5.41 5.82 -6.37
CA SER A 346 5.04 4.86 -5.32
C SER A 346 6.00 3.66 -5.22
N THR A 347 7.14 3.69 -5.93
CA THR A 347 8.06 2.55 -6.07
C THR A 347 9.47 2.91 -5.71
#